data_AF-A0A7S2TJX7-F1
#
_entry.id   AF-A0A7S2TJX7-F1
#
_cell.length_a   1.000
_cell.length_b   1.000
_cell.length_c   1.000
_cell.angle_alpha   90.00
_cell.angle_beta   90.00
_cell.angle_gamma   90.00
#
_symmetry.space_group_name_H-M   'P 1'
#
loop_
_entity.id
_entity.type
_entity.pdbx_description
1 polymer ?
#
loop_
_entity_poly.entity_id
_entity_poly.type
_entity_poly.pdbx_seq_one_letter_code
_entity_poly.pdbx_strand_id
1 'polypeptide(L)'
;MIDFKSDDWAVLRLATKGRISSLEIDTNHFKGNFPESCLIEGCSLPDEIDYKQETTLFSDPIQANKIKWVVVLPRTKLAAHEQKTFELDKPTPAITHVRLTIYPDGGVSRLRLWGQPVSKL
;
A
#
# COMPACT_ATOMS: atom_id res chain seq x y z
N MET A 1 9.67 -16.78 -22.62
CA MET A 1 9.78 -15.35 -22.24
C MET A 1 9.53 -15.32 -20.74
N ILE A 2 10.59 -15.14 -19.93
CA ILE A 2 10.45 -15.07 -18.47
C ILE A 2 9.90 -13.69 -18.17
N ASP A 3 8.69 -13.62 -17.64
CA ASP A 3 8.09 -12.39 -17.14
C ASP A 3 8.82 -12.02 -15.85
N PHE A 4 9.87 -11.20 -15.96
CA PHE A 4 10.52 -10.63 -14.79
C PHE A 4 9.58 -9.56 -14.24
N LYS A 5 8.72 -9.97 -13.31
CA LYS A 5 7.91 -9.06 -12.51
C LYS A 5 8.85 -8.26 -11.62
N SER A 6 9.41 -7.16 -12.14
CA SER A 6 10.26 -6.24 -11.37
C SER A 6 9.35 -5.26 -10.66
N ASP A 7 8.68 -5.72 -9.61
CA ASP A 7 7.96 -4.86 -8.69
C ASP A 7 8.23 -5.29 -7.25
N ASP A 8 8.83 -4.39 -6.49
CA ASP A 8 8.91 -4.57 -5.04
C ASP A 8 7.62 -4.11 -4.39
N TRP A 9 7.21 -4.81 -3.34
CA TRP A 9 6.00 -4.48 -2.61
C TRP A 9 6.15 -4.71 -1.11
N ALA A 10 5.36 -3.95 -0.36
CA ALA A 10 5.21 -4.11 1.08
C ALA A 10 3.72 -4.05 1.44
N VAL A 11 3.25 -5.01 2.24
CA VAL A 11 1.92 -4.97 2.84
C VAL A 11 2.04 -4.52 4.28
N LEU A 12 1.27 -3.50 4.65
CA LEU A 12 1.22 -2.92 5.99
C LEU A 12 -0.17 -3.15 6.58
N ARG A 13 -0.21 -3.72 7.79
CA ARG A 13 -1.43 -3.78 8.61
C ARG A 13 -1.65 -2.42 9.28
N LEU A 14 -2.86 -1.88 9.17
CA LEU A 14 -3.26 -0.68 9.91
C LEU A 14 -3.46 -1.02 11.39
N ALA A 15 -3.15 -0.08 12.27
CA ALA A 15 -3.37 -0.26 13.71
C ALA A 15 -4.85 -0.50 14.06
N THR A 16 -5.76 -0.01 13.22
CA THR A 16 -7.20 -0.23 13.33
C THR A 16 -7.84 -0.18 11.95
N LYS A 17 -8.99 -0.86 11.81
CA LYS A 17 -9.79 -0.80 10.57
C LYS A 17 -10.23 0.65 10.34
N GLY A 18 -10.01 1.19 9.15
CA GLY A 18 -10.22 2.61 8.90
C GLY A 18 -10.57 2.94 7.45
N ARG A 19 -11.07 4.15 7.25
CA ARG A 19 -11.29 4.74 5.92
C ARG A 19 -10.24 5.83 5.69
N ILE A 20 -9.42 5.67 4.66
CA ILE A 20 -8.34 6.60 4.32
C ILE A 20 -8.93 7.73 3.50
N SER A 21 -8.61 8.99 3.81
CA SER A 21 -9.05 10.19 3.09
C SER A 21 -7.90 10.86 2.34
N SER A 22 -6.68 10.73 2.84
CA SER A 22 -5.49 11.26 2.18
C SER A 22 -4.25 10.45 2.53
N LEU A 23 -3.20 10.61 1.74
CA LEU A 23 -1.94 9.90 1.89
C LEU A 23 -0.76 10.75 1.43
N GLU A 24 0.43 10.35 1.83
CA GLU A 24 1.68 10.97 1.40
C GLU A 24 2.72 9.89 1.10
N ILE A 25 3.44 10.11 0.01
CA ILE A 25 4.62 9.35 -0.38
C ILE A 25 5.82 10.27 -0.26
N ASP A 26 6.81 9.86 0.52
CA ASP A 26 8.04 10.60 0.77
C ASP A 26 9.23 9.80 0.21
N THR A 27 9.91 10.35 -0.79
CA THR A 27 11.15 9.82 -1.39
C THR A 27 12.39 10.61 -0.95
N ASN A 28 12.32 11.38 0.16
CA ASN A 28 13.47 12.10 0.67
C ASN A 28 14.69 11.21 0.85
N HIS A 29 15.87 11.78 0.61
CA HIS A 29 17.18 11.11 0.60
C HIS A 29 17.41 10.12 -0.56
N PHE A 30 16.36 9.66 -1.25
CA PHE A 30 16.47 8.87 -2.47
C PHE A 30 16.60 9.80 -3.69
N LYS A 31 17.84 10.20 -3.98
CA LYS A 31 18.17 11.14 -5.08
C LYS A 31 18.45 10.44 -6.42
N GLY A 32 18.93 9.19 -6.36
CA GLY A 32 19.30 8.40 -7.54
C GLY A 32 18.65 7.02 -7.62
N ASN A 33 18.09 6.53 -6.51
CA ASN A 33 17.46 5.22 -6.36
C ASN A 33 16.04 5.32 -5.78
N PHE A 34 15.29 6.36 -6.16
CA PHE A 34 13.86 6.42 -5.92
C PHE A 34 13.12 5.62 -7.01
N PRO A 35 11.95 5.04 -6.71
CA PRO A 35 11.17 4.33 -7.73
C PRO A 35 10.59 5.29 -8.77
N GLU A 36 10.45 4.81 -10.01
CA GLU A 36 9.84 5.59 -11.10
C GLU A 36 8.37 5.90 -10.83
N SER A 37 7.66 4.92 -10.25
CA SER A 37 6.26 5.09 -9.86
C SER A 37 5.87 4.16 -8.72
N CYS A 38 4.74 4.46 -8.08
CA CYS A 38 4.12 3.58 -7.09
C CYS A 38 2.63 3.38 -7.34
N LEU A 39 2.08 2.30 -6.81
CA LEU A 39 0.65 1.99 -6.71
C LEU A 39 0.32 1.74 -5.23
N ILE A 40 -0.80 2.30 -4.75
CA ILE A 40 -1.30 2.02 -3.39
C ILE A 40 -2.65 1.34 -3.50
N GLU A 41 -2.76 0.18 -2.86
CA GLU A 41 -4.01 -0.58 -2.79
C GLU A 41 -4.37 -0.88 -1.34
N GLY A 42 -5.67 -1.03 -1.06
CA GLY A 42 -6.18 -1.41 0.26
C GLY A 42 -6.95 -2.73 0.18
N CYS A 43 -6.98 -3.48 1.28
CA CYS A 43 -7.91 -4.60 1.43
C CYS A 43 -8.42 -4.70 2.87
N SER A 44 -9.53 -5.42 3.05
CA SER A 44 -10.06 -5.76 4.37
C SER A 44 -10.01 -7.27 4.54
N LEU A 45 -9.27 -7.72 5.54
CA LEU A 45 -9.29 -9.08 6.05
C LEU A 45 -10.21 -9.19 7.29
N PRO A 46 -10.75 -10.39 7.60
CA PRO A 46 -11.42 -10.67 8.87
C PRO A 46 -10.51 -10.44 10.08
N ASP A 47 -11.10 -10.14 11.24
CA ASP A 47 -10.35 -9.81 12.46
C ASP A 47 -9.71 -11.04 13.12
N GLU A 48 -10.19 -12.24 12.79
CA GLU A 48 -9.74 -13.53 13.32
C GLU A 48 -8.40 -13.98 12.71
N ILE A 49 -7.91 -13.27 11.69
CA ILE A 49 -6.65 -13.60 11.03
C ILE A 49 -5.48 -13.04 11.86
N ASP A 50 -4.61 -13.94 12.32
CA ASP A 50 -3.37 -13.60 13.01
C ASP A 50 -2.22 -13.32 12.03
N TYR A 51 -1.09 -12.84 12.56
CA TYR A 51 0.09 -12.46 11.77
C TYR A 51 0.73 -13.61 10.98
N LYS A 52 0.62 -14.87 11.45
CA LYS A 52 1.17 -16.02 10.73
C LYS A 52 0.29 -16.34 9.53
N GLN A 53 -1.03 -16.31 9.74
CA GLN A 53 -2.00 -16.49 8.67
C GLN A 53 -1.89 -15.36 7.63
N GLU A 54 -1.70 -14.11 8.05
CA GLU A 54 -1.41 -12.97 7.15
C GLU A 54 -0.19 -13.24 6.28
N THR A 55 0.91 -13.70 6.88
CA THR A 55 2.14 -13.99 6.14
C THR A 55 1.86 -15.00 5.02
N THR A 56 1.21 -16.13 5.34
CA THR A 56 0.83 -17.14 4.33
C THR A 56 -0.12 -16.57 3.28
N LEU A 57 -1.12 -15.76 3.67
CA LEU A 57 -2.07 -15.16 2.75
C LEU A 57 -1.42 -14.25 1.72
N PHE A 58 -0.43 -13.45 2.13
CA PHE A 58 0.24 -12.51 1.23
C PHE A 58 1.42 -13.12 0.46
N SER A 59 2.09 -14.15 1.00
CA SER A 59 3.26 -14.77 0.36
C SER A 59 2.95 -15.93 -0.57
N ASP A 60 1.85 -16.67 -0.34
CA ASP A 60 1.43 -17.77 -1.21
C ASP A 60 0.64 -17.22 -2.42
N PRO A 61 1.08 -17.45 -3.67
CA PRO A 61 0.40 -16.89 -4.85
C PRO A 61 -1.06 -17.31 -5.00
N ILE A 62 -1.42 -18.54 -4.62
CA ILE A 62 -2.79 -19.06 -4.71
C ILE A 62 -3.68 -18.36 -3.70
N GLN A 63 -3.18 -18.12 -2.49
CA GLN A 63 -3.92 -17.40 -1.45
C GLN A 63 -4.00 -15.90 -1.74
N ALA A 64 -2.89 -15.28 -2.18
CA ALA A 64 -2.81 -13.87 -2.49
C ALA A 64 -3.80 -13.46 -3.59
N ASN A 65 -4.03 -14.33 -4.57
CA ASN A 65 -5.01 -14.13 -5.64
C ASN A 65 -6.48 -14.09 -5.15
N LYS A 66 -6.76 -14.53 -3.92
CA LYS A 66 -8.10 -14.44 -3.32
C LYS A 66 -8.37 -13.09 -2.67
N ILE A 67 -7.32 -12.28 -2.45
CA ILE A 67 -7.42 -10.99 -1.78
C ILE A 67 -7.98 -9.96 -2.76
N LYS A 68 -9.10 -9.35 -2.38
CA LYS A 68 -9.73 -8.29 -3.15
C LYS A 68 -9.11 -6.95 -2.78
N TRP A 69 -8.16 -6.52 -3.60
CA TRP A 69 -7.54 -5.20 -3.51
C TRP A 69 -8.43 -4.13 -4.14
N VAL A 70 -8.51 -2.97 -3.49
CA VAL A 70 -9.11 -1.76 -4.03
C VAL A 70 -8.01 -0.73 -4.25
N VAL A 71 -8.00 -0.06 -5.40
CA VAL A 71 -7.03 0.99 -5.68
C VAL A 71 -7.32 2.19 -4.77
N VAL A 72 -6.32 2.60 -3.99
CA VAL A 72 -6.35 3.79 -3.14
C VAL A 72 -5.67 4.96 -3.87
N LEU A 73 -4.49 4.71 -4.44
CA LEU A 73 -3.80 5.62 -5.36
C LEU A 73 -3.45 4.83 -6.63
N PRO A 74 -3.92 5.24 -7.83
CA PRO A 74 -3.52 4.60 -9.07
C PRO A 74 -2.01 4.74 -9.31
N ARG A 75 -1.45 3.97 -10.26
CA ARG A 75 -0.02 4.03 -10.57
C ARG A 75 0.39 5.48 -10.89
N THR A 76 1.24 6.03 -10.04
CA THR A 76 1.57 7.46 -10.01
C THR A 76 3.08 7.63 -10.06
N LYS A 77 3.55 8.55 -10.93
CA LYS A 77 4.96 8.91 -11.01
C LYS A 77 5.43 9.63 -9.75
N LEU A 78 6.62 9.26 -9.32
CA LEU A 78 7.34 9.85 -8.20
C LEU A 78 8.56 10.63 -8.72
N ALA A 79 9.05 11.55 -7.90
CA ALA A 79 10.28 12.27 -8.16
C ALA A 79 11.33 11.97 -7.09
N ALA A 80 12.59 12.29 -7.42
CA ALA A 80 13.70 12.20 -6.50
C ALA A 80 13.54 13.22 -5.37
N HIS A 81 13.79 12.79 -4.12
CA HIS A 81 13.83 13.69 -2.96
C HIS A 81 12.57 14.57 -2.82
N GLU A 82 11.39 13.97 -2.93
CA GLU A 82 10.12 14.67 -2.94
C GLU A 82 9.19 14.15 -1.82
N GLN A 83 8.44 15.06 -1.20
CA GLN A 83 7.25 14.73 -0.42
C GLN A 83 6.02 15.08 -1.23
N LYS A 84 5.17 14.08 -1.47
CA LYS A 84 3.97 14.25 -2.28
C LYS A 84 2.74 13.78 -1.54
N THR A 85 1.85 14.70 -1.26
CA THR A 85 0.56 14.46 -0.62
C THR A 85 -0.55 14.34 -1.66
N PHE A 86 -1.50 13.46 -1.40
CA PHE A 86 -2.66 13.19 -2.24
C PHE A 86 -3.91 13.19 -1.38
N GLU A 87 -4.86 14.06 -1.73
CA GLU A 87 -6.23 14.01 -1.22
C GLU A 87 -7.06 13.08 -2.12
N LEU A 88 -7.86 12.20 -1.52
CA LEU A 88 -8.74 11.33 -2.28
C LEU A 88 -10.09 12.04 -2.50
N ASP A 89 -10.66 11.90 -3.70
CA ASP A 89 -11.99 12.46 -4.03
C ASP A 89 -13.08 12.00 -3.04
N LYS A 90 -12.92 10.78 -2.51
CA LYS A 90 -13.74 10.20 -1.45
C LYS A 90 -12.90 9.28 -0.57
N PRO A 91 -13.24 9.13 0.72
CA PRO A 91 -12.58 8.16 1.55
C PRO A 91 -12.70 6.74 1.00
N THR A 92 -11.70 5.91 1.25
CA THR A 92 -11.73 4.50 0.89
C THR A 92 -12.88 3.77 1.59
N PRO A 93 -13.28 2.58 1.11
CA PRO A 93 -13.94 1.61 1.97
C PRO A 93 -13.13 1.34 3.25
N ALA A 94 -13.78 0.76 4.25
CA ALA A 94 -13.09 0.39 5.48
C ALA A 94 -12.09 -0.75 5.18
N ILE A 95 -10.80 -0.48 5.36
CA ILE A 95 -9.70 -1.42 5.08
C ILE A 95 -8.92 -1.71 6.36
N THR A 96 -8.23 -2.86 6.38
CA THR A 96 -7.34 -3.27 7.47
C THR A 96 -5.88 -3.31 7.04
N HIS A 97 -5.61 -3.38 5.73
CA HIS A 97 -4.27 -3.46 5.17
C HIS A 97 -4.13 -2.53 3.98
N VAL A 98 -2.90 -2.08 3.75
CA VAL A 98 -2.49 -1.35 2.55
C VAL A 98 -1.27 -2.03 1.93
N ARG A 99 -1.24 -2.15 0.60
CA ARG A 99 -0.08 -2.56 -0.18
C ARG A 99 0.50 -1.35 -0.88
N LEU A 100 1.79 -1.09 -0.63
CA LEU A 100 2.62 -0.24 -1.47
C LEU A 100 3.32 -1.15 -2.47
N THR A 101 3.15 -0.88 -3.76
CA THR A 101 3.95 -1.47 -4.83
C THR A 101 4.75 -0.36 -5.50
N ILE A 102 6.04 -0.56 -5.69
CA ILE A 102 6.93 0.35 -6.39
C ILE A 102 7.42 -0.28 -7.69
N TYR A 103 7.71 0.55 -8.69
CA TYR A 103 8.13 0.09 -10.01
C TYR A 103 9.40 0.82 -10.48
N PRO A 104 10.38 0.11 -11.05
CA PRO A 104 10.55 -1.35 -10.94
C PRO A 104 11.02 -1.77 -9.53
N ASP A 105 11.82 -0.92 -8.91
CA ASP A 105 12.44 -1.08 -7.59
C ASP A 105 12.84 0.31 -7.07
N GLY A 106 13.46 0.37 -5.88
CA GLY A 106 14.01 1.61 -5.32
C GLY A 106 13.60 1.84 -3.88
N GLY A 107 13.83 3.06 -3.40
CA GLY A 107 13.56 3.43 -2.01
C GLY A 107 12.46 4.47 -1.84
N VAL A 108 11.59 4.20 -0.87
CA VAL A 108 10.61 5.14 -0.33
C VAL A 108 10.96 5.36 1.13
N SER A 109 11.11 6.62 1.53
CA SER A 109 11.43 6.99 2.91
C SER A 109 10.24 6.77 3.83
N ARG A 110 9.05 7.26 3.43
CA ARG A 110 7.83 7.12 4.23
C ARG A 110 6.59 6.98 3.36
N LEU A 111 5.65 6.18 3.85
CA LEU A 111 4.25 6.20 3.46
C LEU A 111 3.46 6.66 4.69
N ARG A 112 2.61 7.67 4.52
CA ARG A 112 1.66 8.12 5.55
C ARG A 112 0.24 8.01 5.02
N LEU A 113 -0.68 7.58 5.86
CA LEU A 113 -2.08 7.41 5.55
C LEU A 113 -2.90 8.13 6.63
N TRP A 114 -3.72 9.09 6.23
CA TRP A 114 -4.65 9.78 7.11
C TRP A 114 -6.07 9.33 6.84
N GLY A 115 -6.83 9.13 7.91
CA GLY A 115 -8.17 8.60 7.81
C GLY A 115 -8.84 8.51 9.16
N GLN A 116 -10.08 8.02 9.14
CA GLN A 116 -10.88 7.83 10.34
C GLN A 116 -11.00 6.33 10.67
N PRO A 117 -10.80 5.94 11.94
CA PRO A 117 -11.07 4.58 12.38
C PRO A 117 -12.57 4.28 12.23
N VAL A 118 -12.89 3.07 11.80
CA VAL A 118 -14.24 2.53 11.93
C VAL A 118 -14.31 1.96 13.34
N SER A 119 -14.88 2.74 14.27
CA SER A 119 -15.01 2.35 15.67
C SER A 119 -15.59 0.94 15.78
N LYS A 120 -14.93 0.06 16.54
CA LYS A 120 -15.65 -0.96 17.29
C LYS A 120 -16.18 -0.26 18.54
N LEU A 121 -17.49 -0.07 18.62
CA LEU A 121 -18.14 0.11 19.93
C LEU A 121 -17.96 -1.18 20.74
#